data_AF-A0AAN0R1F4-F1
#
_entry.id   AF-A0AAN0R1F4-F1
#
_cell.length_a   1.000
_cell.length_b   1.000
_cell.length_c   1.000
_cell.angle_alpha   90.00
_cell.angle_beta   90.00
_cell.angle_gamma   90.00
#
_symmetry.space_group_name_H-M   'P 1'
#
loop_
_entity.id
_entity.type
_entity.pdbx_description
1 polymer ?
#
loop_
_entity_poly.entity_id
_entity_poly.type
_entity_poly.pdbx_seq_one_letter_code
_entity_poly.pdbx_strand_id
1 'polypeptide(L)' 'MEVLPDAWPAFRLFDALGTQWRVASGGPSGLDYTAIPATASMLGIKRRDLTDIFPDLRVMEVEALAVMAESME' A
#
# COMPACT_ATOMS: atom_id res chain seq x y z
N MET A 1 0.39 18.39 7.81
CA MET A 1 0.99 17.37 6.94
C MET A 1 0.29 17.49 5.60
N GLU A 2 0.87 18.29 4.71
CA GLU A 2 0.33 18.44 3.35
C GLU A 2 0.62 17.13 2.62
N VAL A 3 -0.42 16.44 2.19
CA VAL A 3 -0.23 15.34 1.24
C VAL A 3 0.26 15.99 -0.04
N LEU A 4 1.48 15.66 -0.48
CA LEU A 4 1.94 16.09 -1.80
C LEU A 4 0.87 15.64 -2.82
N PRO A 5 0.34 16.54 -3.65
CA PRO A 5 -0.74 16.22 -4.60
C PRO A 5 -0.46 14.96 -5.44
N ASP A 6 0.82 14.73 -5.75
CA ASP A 6 1.30 13.58 -6.52
C ASP A 6 1.26 12.25 -5.75
N ALA A 7 1.36 12.29 -4.42
CA ALA A 7 1.33 11.10 -3.56
C ALA A 7 -0.11 10.68 -3.19
N TRP A 8 -1.11 11.52 -3.46
CA TRP A 8 -2.50 11.25 -3.08
C TRP A 8 -3.07 9.96 -3.71
N PRO A 9 -2.83 9.65 -5.01
CA PRO A 9 -3.26 8.37 -5.59
C PRO A 9 -2.61 7.16 -4.92
N ALA A 10 -1.33 7.26 -4.57
CA ALA A 10 -0.61 6.20 -3.86
C ALA A 10 -1.18 5.98 -2.46
N PHE A 11 -1.44 7.05 -1.72
CA PHE A 11 -2.05 6.98 -0.39
C PHE A 11 -3.45 6.35 -0.44
N ARG A 12 -4.31 6.80 -1.35
CA ARG A 12 -5.67 6.20 -1.48
C ARG A 12 -5.63 4.73 -1.84
N LEU A 13 -4.67 4.32 -2.69
CA LEU A 13 -4.48 2.92 -3.04
C LEU A 13 -3.97 2.11 -1.84
N PHE A 14 -3.01 2.65 -1.09
CA PHE A 14 -2.49 2.05 0.13
C PHE A 14 -3.59 1.84 1.18
N ASP A 15 -4.36 2.89 1.47
CA ASP A 15 -5.48 2.86 2.42
C ASP A 15 -6.53 1.80 2.02
N ALA A 16 -6.90 1.73 0.75
CA ALA A 16 -7.83 0.73 0.24
C ALA A 16 -7.27 -0.71 0.25
N LEU A 17 -5.94 -0.88 0.28
CA LEU A 17 -5.27 -2.18 0.45
C LEU A 17 -5.10 -2.56 1.92
N GLY A 18 -5.57 -1.76 2.88
CA GLY A 18 -5.28 -1.91 4.31
C GLY A 18 -5.59 -3.27 4.93
N THR A 19 -6.43 -4.10 4.29
CA THR A 19 -6.74 -5.48 4.74
C THR A 19 -5.97 -6.56 3.97
N GLN A 20 -5.28 -6.20 2.89
CA GLN A 20 -4.64 -7.12 1.95
C GLN A 20 -3.18 -7.38 2.31
N TRP A 21 -2.96 -7.90 3.51
CA TRP A 21 -1.63 -8.30 3.98
C TRP A 21 -1.41 -9.80 3.77
N ARG A 22 -0.23 -10.15 3.26
CA ARG A 22 0.31 -11.49 3.42
C ARG A 22 0.84 -11.63 4.84
N VAL A 23 0.49 -12.73 5.48
CA VAL A 23 0.86 -13.02 6.86
C VAL A 23 1.73 -14.27 6.86
N ALA A 24 2.86 -14.19 7.54
CA ALA A 24 3.76 -15.31 7.82
C ALA A 24 3.72 -15.65 9.32
N SER A 25 4.54 -16.59 9.77
CA SER A 25 4.60 -17.04 11.17
C SER A 25 4.90 -15.92 12.19
N GLY A 26 5.36 -14.74 11.75
CA GLY A 26 5.62 -13.56 12.59
C GLY A 26 4.69 -12.37 12.35
N GLY A 27 3.53 -12.57 11.73
CA GLY A 27 2.58 -11.49 11.43
C GLY A 27 2.65 -11.00 9.98
N PRO A 28 2.11 -9.79 9.68
CA PRO A 28 2.14 -9.20 8.35
C PRO A 28 3.58 -9.11 7.81
N SER A 29 3.79 -9.57 6.57
CA SER A 29 5.11 -9.57 5.91
C SER A 29 5.18 -8.66 4.68
N GLY A 30 4.03 -8.19 4.20
CA GLY A 30 3.90 -7.30 3.03
C GLY A 30 2.49 -7.33 2.44
N LEU A 31 2.17 -6.36 1.61
CA LEU A 31 0.92 -6.28 0.87
C LEU A 31 0.87 -7.39 -0.20
N ASP A 32 -0.33 -7.90 -0.46
CA ASP A 32 -0.56 -8.77 -1.59
C ASP A 32 -0.60 -7.97 -2.91
N TYR A 33 0.51 -7.98 -3.64
CA TYR A 33 0.61 -7.25 -4.90
C TYR A 33 -0.34 -7.72 -6.00
N THR A 34 -0.90 -8.93 -5.86
CA THR A 34 -1.91 -9.41 -6.80
C THR A 34 -3.22 -8.63 -6.65
N ALA A 35 -3.49 -8.05 -5.48
CA ALA A 35 -4.66 -7.21 -5.24
C ALA A 35 -4.50 -5.77 -5.78
N ILE A 36 -3.26 -5.27 -5.93
CA ILE A 36 -2.97 -3.88 -6.35
C ILE A 36 -3.76 -3.48 -7.62
N PRO A 37 -3.72 -4.24 -8.74
CA PRO A 37 -4.39 -3.79 -9.96
C PRO A 37 -5.92 -3.80 -9.84
N ALA A 38 -6.49 -4.72 -9.07
CA ALA A 38 -7.93 -4.81 -8.87
C ALA A 38 -8.42 -3.64 -8.00
N THR A 39 -7.76 -3.38 -6.87
CA THR A 39 -8.08 -2.25 -5.98
C THR A 39 -7.88 -0.92 -6.70
N ALA A 40 -6.80 -0.76 -7.47
CA ALA A 40 -6.56 0.43 -8.28
C ALA A 40 -7.68 0.68 -9.30
N SER A 41 -8.15 -0.39 -9.96
CA SER A 41 -9.28 -0.30 -10.88
C SER A 41 -10.57 0.16 -10.17
N MET A 42 -10.84 -0.31 -8.95
CA MET A 42 -12.01 0.13 -8.16
C MET A 42 -11.94 1.61 -7.79
N LEU A 43 -10.72 2.15 -7.63
CA LEU A 43 -10.47 3.57 -7.35
C LEU A 43 -10.37 4.45 -8.61
N GLY A 44 -10.52 3.86 -9.81
CA GLY A 44 -10.38 4.57 -11.08
C GLY A 44 -8.95 4.94 -11.47
N ILE A 45 -7.95 4.34 -10.82
CA ILE A 45 -6.52 4.51 -11.16
C ILE A 45 -6.22 3.63 -12.37
N LYS A 46 -5.63 4.21 -13.43
CA LYS A 46 -5.34 3.45 -14.65
C LYS A 46 -4.12 2.57 -14.42
N ARG A 47 -4.11 1.39 -15.05
CA ARG A 47 -2.99 0.44 -14.97
C ARG A 47 -1.63 1.04 -15.36
N ARG A 48 -1.62 1.99 -16.29
CA ARG A 48 -0.39 2.69 -16.72
C ARG A 48 0.17 3.61 -15.64
N ASP A 49 -0.67 4.12 -14.73
CA ASP A 49 -0.26 5.04 -13.68
C ASP A 49 0.34 4.25 -12.48
N LEU A 50 0.14 2.92 -12.45
CA LEU A 50 0.66 2.06 -11.39
C LEU A 50 2.20 1.98 -11.37
N THR A 51 2.87 2.13 -12.51
CA THR A 51 4.34 2.12 -12.54
C THR A 51 4.92 3.28 -11.75
N ASP A 52 4.24 4.42 -11.75
CA ASP A 52 4.68 5.64 -11.07
C ASP A 52 4.24 5.62 -9.60
N ILE A 53 3.08 5.02 -9.30
CA ILE A 53 2.54 4.89 -7.93
C ILE A 53 3.25 3.80 -7.12
N PHE A 54 3.72 2.73 -7.76
CA PHE A 54 4.23 1.54 -7.04
C PHE A 54 5.42 1.82 -6.11
N PRO A 55 6.41 2.66 -6.47
CA PRO A 55 7.48 3.05 -5.55
C PRO A 55 6.96 3.72 -4.26
N ASP A 56 6.00 4.63 -4.38
CA ASP A 56 5.41 5.31 -3.21
C ASP A 56 4.61 4.33 -2.34
N LEU A 57 3.89 3.39 -2.97
CA LEU A 57 3.18 2.32 -2.27
C LEU A 57 4.13 1.45 -1.44
N ARG A 58 5.33 1.15 -1.97
CA ARG A 58 6.38 0.41 -1.25
C ARG A 58 6.93 1.16 -0.05
N VAL A 59 7.08 2.49 -0.15
CA VAL A 59 7.49 3.31 0.99
C VAL A 59 6.45 3.21 2.10
N MET A 60 5.16 3.38 1.78
CA MET A 60 4.08 3.26 2.76
C MET A 60 4.00 1.85 3.38
N GLU A 61 4.21 0.80 2.59
CA GLU A 61 4.26 -0.58 3.08
C GLU A 61 5.38 -0.80 4.11
N VAL A 62 6.59 -0.32 3.84
CA VAL A 62 7.74 -0.47 4.75
C VAL A 62 7.46 0.22 6.09
N GLU A 63 6.96 1.46 6.06
CA GLU A 63 6.61 2.20 7.28
C GLU A 63 5.48 1.50 8.05
N ALA A 64 4.45 1.01 7.36
CA ALA A 64 3.37 0.28 8.00
C ALA A 64 3.84 -1.03 8.64
N LEU A 65 4.74 -1.78 7.99
CA LEU A 65 5.34 -2.97 8.58
C LEU A 65 6.14 -2.65 9.84
N ALA A 66 6.90 -1.55 9.85
CA ALA A 66 7.63 -1.10 11.04
C ALA A 66 6.67 -0.80 12.20
N VAL A 67 5.61 -0.03 11.96
CA VAL A 67 4.60 0.31 12.97
C VAL A 67 3.84 -0.94 13.46
N MET A 68 3.51 -1.87 12.57
CA MET A 68 2.85 -3.12 12.92
C MET A 68 3.76 -4.03 13.76
N ALA A 69 5.06 -4.04 13.48
CA ALA A 69 6.05 -4.77 14.28
C ALA A 69 6.19 -4.17 15.68
N GLU A 70 6.29 -2.84 15.80
CA GLU A 70 6.33 -2.15 17.10
C GLU A 70 5.08 -2.40 17.95
N SER A 71 3.91 -2.52 17.31
CA SER A 71 2.64 -2.79 18.01
C SER A 71 2.50 -4.24 18.52
N MET A 72 3.38 -5.15 18.09
CA MET A 72 3.41 -6.55 18.54
C MET A 72 4.38 -6.79 19.70
N GLU A 73 5.18 -5.78 20.09
CA GLU A 73 6.04 -5.78 21.29
C GLU A 73 5.29 -5.28 22.54
#